data_AF-A0A1H5UMF3-F1
#
_entry.id   AF-A0A1H5UMF3-F1
#
_cell.length_a   1.000
_cell.length_b   1.000
_cell.length_c   1.000
_cell.angle_alpha   90.00
_cell.angle_beta   90.00
_cell.angle_gamma   90.00
#
_symmetry.space_group_name_H-M   'P 1'
#
loop_
_entity.id
_entity.type
_entity.pdbx_description
1 polymer ?
#
loop_
_entity_poly.entity_id
_entity_poly.type
_entity_poly.pdbx_seq_one_letter_code
_entity_poly.pdbx_strand_id
1 'polypeptide(L)' 'MKKRRYTDLYGYTSDEFDRWLERGINKKLRSAGKSRSELDMSTIFAAYEDESRKLPRRRRREMRTAT' A
#
# COMPACT_ATOMS: atom_id res chain seq x y z
N MET A 1 1.78 8.58 -12.29
CA MET A 1 1.87 8.50 -10.81
C MET A 1 3.32 8.34 -10.39
N LYS A 2 3.86 9.20 -9.52
CA LYS A 2 5.27 9.15 -9.10
C LYS A 2 5.53 7.96 -8.15
N LYS A 3 5.56 6.72 -8.67
CA LYS A 3 6.02 5.53 -7.92
C LYS A 3 7.43 5.74 -7.34
N ARG A 4 8.29 6.51 -8.04
CA ARG A 4 9.67 6.88 -7.62
C ARG A 4 9.78 7.52 -6.23
N ARG A 5 8.78 8.28 -5.76
CA ARG A 5 8.90 9.04 -4.49
C ARG A 5 8.99 8.15 -3.26
N TYR A 6 8.43 6.95 -3.28
CA TYR A 6 8.37 6.07 -2.09
C TYR A 6 9.57 5.12 -2.00
N THR A 7 10.13 4.75 -3.14
CA THR A 7 11.41 4.07 -3.27
C THR A 7 12.50 4.93 -2.62
N ASP A 8 12.55 6.22 -2.97
CA ASP A 8 13.56 7.14 -2.48
C ASP A 8 13.35 7.56 -1.01
N LEU A 9 12.10 7.72 -0.53
CA LEU A 9 11.85 8.19 0.85
C LEU A 9 12.01 7.12 1.93
N TYR A 10 11.66 5.87 1.62
CA TYR A 10 11.52 4.80 2.62
C TYR A 10 12.31 3.53 2.25
N GLY A 11 12.95 3.50 1.09
CA GLY A 11 13.72 2.36 0.62
C GLY A 11 12.87 1.15 0.23
N TYR A 12 11.60 1.35 -0.11
CA TYR A 12 10.74 0.25 -0.60
C TYR A 12 11.09 -0.10 -2.04
N THR A 13 11.24 -1.39 -2.34
CA THR A 13 11.31 -1.82 -3.74
C THR A 13 9.94 -1.69 -4.41
N SER A 14 9.91 -1.66 -5.74
CA SER A 14 8.65 -1.66 -6.49
C SER A 14 7.76 -2.85 -6.13
N ASP A 15 8.37 -4.02 -5.92
CA ASP A 15 7.65 -5.26 -5.57
C ASP A 15 7.05 -5.21 -4.16
N GLU A 16 7.80 -4.67 -3.19
CA GLU A 16 7.27 -4.46 -1.84
C GLU A 16 6.08 -3.50 -1.88
N PHE A 17 6.22 -2.39 -2.61
CA PHE A 17 5.16 -1.41 -2.74
C PHE A 17 3.90 -2.01 -3.39
N ASP A 18 4.06 -2.76 -4.48
CA ASP A 18 2.94 -3.36 -5.21
C ASP A 18 2.23 -4.43 -4.37
N ARG A 19 2.96 -5.28 -3.62
CA ARG A 19 2.38 -6.25 -2.67
C ARG A 19 1.54 -5.56 -1.58
N TRP A 20 1.99 -4.40 -1.11
CA TRP A 20 1.31 -3.67 -0.05
C TRP A 20 0.06 -2.97 -0.56
N LEU A 21 0.17 -2.37 -1.74
CA LEU A 21 -0.95 -1.76 -2.43
C LEU A 21 -2.04 -2.81 -2.73
N GLU A 22 -1.65 -3.99 -3.20
CA GLU A 22 -2.58 -5.10 -3.43
C GLU A 22 -3.29 -5.54 -2.15
N ARG A 23 -2.58 -5.66 -1.02
CA ARG A 23 -3.21 -5.92 0.28
C ARG A 23 -4.18 -4.82 0.70
N GLY A 24 -3.83 -3.55 0.47
CA GLY A 24 -4.68 -2.40 0.75
C GLY A 24 -5.97 -2.42 -0.08
N ILE A 25 -5.85 -2.70 -1.38
CA ILE A 25 -6.97 -2.83 -2.31
C ILE A 25 -7.88 -3.98 -1.89
N ASN A 26 -7.33 -5.17 -1.66
CA ASN A 26 -8.11 -6.34 -1.23
C ASN A 26 -8.84 -6.07 0.10
N LYS A 27 -8.21 -5.34 1.03
CA LYS A 27 -8.85 -4.94 2.28
C LYS A 27 -10.03 -4.00 2.05
N LYS A 28 -9.88 -2.98 1.19
CA LYS A 28 -10.96 -2.04 0.85
C LYS A 28 -12.12 -2.74 0.14
N LEU A 29 -11.83 -3.62 -0.82
CA LEU A 29 -12.83 -4.43 -1.50
C LEU A 29 -13.62 -5.29 -0.52
N ARG A 30 -12.91 -6.01 0.38
CA ARG A 30 -13.56 -6.82 1.41
C ARG A 30 -14.42 -5.99 2.36
N SER A 31 -13.93 -4.83 2.80
CA SER A 31 -14.70 -3.92 3.67
C SER A 31 -15.92 -3.32 2.99
N ALA A 32 -15.87 -3.12 1.67
CA ALA A 32 -16.97 -2.61 0.87
C ALA A 32 -17.94 -3.71 0.40
N GLY A 33 -17.64 -5.00 0.66
CA GLY A 33 -18.40 -6.13 0.13
C GLY A 33 -18.30 -6.29 -1.39
N LYS A 34 -17.31 -5.64 -2.02
CA LYS A 34 -17.14 -5.58 -3.47
C LYS A 34 -16.23 -6.71 -3.97
N SER A 35 -16.57 -7.23 -5.14
CA SER A 35 -15.72 -8.17 -5.86
C SER A 35 -14.49 -7.48 -6.48
N ARG A 36 -13.42 -8.21 -6.77
CA ARG A 36 -12.25 -7.65 -7.48
C ARG A 36 -12.59 -7.20 -8.89
N SER A 37 -13.65 -7.74 -9.49
CA SER A 37 -14.23 -7.27 -10.76
C SER A 37 -14.86 -5.89 -10.67
N GLU A 38 -15.27 -5.44 -9.47
CA GLU A 38 -15.78 -4.09 -9.22
C GLU A 38 -14.69 -3.11 -8.78
N LEU A 39 -13.42 -3.45 -9.03
CA LEU A 39 -12.30 -2.59 -8.70
C LEU A 39 -12.35 -1.31 -9.55
N ASP A 40 -12.70 -0.21 -8.92
CA ASP A 40 -12.66 1.11 -9.53
C ASP A 40 -11.39 1.87 -9.16
N MET A 41 -11.07 2.89 -9.97
CA MET A 41 -9.92 3.75 -9.70
C MET A 41 -10.04 4.44 -8.34
N SER A 42 -11.25 4.75 -7.89
CA SER A 42 -11.47 5.39 -6.58
C SER A 42 -10.99 4.50 -5.43
N THR A 43 -11.27 3.19 -5.49
CA THR A 43 -10.80 2.21 -4.50
C THR A 43 -9.28 2.08 -4.53
N ILE A 44 -8.67 2.11 -5.72
CA ILE A 44 -7.21 2.07 -5.88
C ILE A 44 -6.59 3.32 -5.25
N PHE A 45 -7.11 4.51 -5.53
CA PHE A 45 -6.63 5.76 -4.95
C PHE A 45 -6.80 5.81 -3.44
N ALA A 46 -7.96 5.39 -2.93
CA ALA A 46 -8.22 5.33 -1.49
C ALA A 46 -7.27 4.34 -0.78
N ALA A 47 -7.02 3.17 -1.36
CA ALA A 47 -6.06 2.21 -0.84
C ALA A 47 -4.62 2.75 -0.88
N TYR A 48 -4.24 3.44 -1.96
CA TYR A 48 -2.95 4.07 -2.11
C TYR A 48 -2.71 5.14 -1.03
N GLU A 49 -3.67 6.02 -0.79
CA GLU A 49 -3.58 7.07 0.23
C GLU A 49 -3.52 6.47 1.65
N ASP A 50 -4.35 5.48 1.94
CA ASP A 50 -4.39 4.82 3.25
C ASP A 50 -3.13 4.01 3.57
N GLU A 51 -2.57 3.30 2.59
CA GLU A 51 -1.35 2.51 2.81
C GLU A 51 -0.10 3.40 2.79
N SER A 52 -0.04 4.43 1.93
CA SER A 52 1.09 5.36 1.89
C SER A 52 1.31 6.10 3.21
N ARG A 53 0.23 6.48 3.92
CA ARG A 53 0.30 7.06 5.27
C ARG A 53 0.89 6.13 6.33
N LYS A 54 0.86 4.82 6.10
CA LYS A 54 1.36 3.80 7.04
C LYS A 54 2.78 3.34 6.74
N LEU A 55 3.31 3.61 5.55
CA LEU A 55 4.66 3.23 5.12
C LEU A 55 5.77 3.62 6.12
N PRO A 56 5.91 4.89 6.56
CA PRO A 56 6.94 5.26 7.53
C PRO A 56 6.87 4.46 8.84
N ARG A 57 5.66 4.20 9.34
CA ARG A 57 5.45 3.46 10.59
C ARG A 57 5.80 1.98 10.44
N ARG A 58 5.40 1.36 9.32
CA ARG A 58 5.72 -0.05 9.07
C ARG A 58 7.23 -0.24 8.87
N ARG A 59 7.91 0.62 8.11
CA ARG A 59 9.37 0.53 7.92
C ARG A 59 10.13 0.65 9.24
N ARG A 60 9.74 1.59 10.10
CA ARG A 60 10.31 1.71 11.46
C ARG A 60 10.09 0.45 12.29
N ARG A 61 8.94 -0.22 12.16
CA ARG A 61 8.65 -1.47 12.87
C ARG A 61 9.50 -2.62 12.35
N GLU A 62 9.62 -2.77 11.03
CA GLU A 62 10.47 -3.78 10.39
C GLU A 62 11.93 -3.65 10.83
N MET A 63 12.49 -2.44 10.80
CA MET A 63 13.85 -2.18 11.30
C MET A 63 14.01 -2.54 12.78
N ARG A 64 12.98 -2.30 13.60
CA ARG A 64 12.99 -2.63 15.04
C ARG A 64 12.92 -4.13 15.32
N THR A 65 12.24 -4.90 14.48
CA THR A 65 12.09 -6.36 14.65
C THR A 65 13.18 -7.15 13.93
N ALA A 66 13.99 -6.49 13.10
CA ALA A 66 15.13 -7.09 12.41
C ALA A 66 16.44 -7.03 13.24
N THR A 67 16.37 -6.59 14.49
CA THR A 67 17.46 -6.63 15.49
C THR A 67 17.22 -7.78 16.45
#